data_AF-U6FEM1-F1
#
_entry.id   AF-U6FEM1-F1
#
_cell.length_a   1.000
_cell.length_b   1.000
_cell.length_c   1.000
_cell.angle_alpha   90.00
_cell.angle_beta   90.00
_cell.angle_gamma   90.00
#
_symmetry.space_group_name_H-M   'P 1'
#
loop_
_entity.id
_entity.type
_entity.pdbx_description
1 polymer ?
#
loop_
_entity_poly.entity_id
_entity_poly.type
_entity_poly.pdbx_seq_one_letter_code
_entity_poly.pdbx_strand_id
1 'polypeptide(L)'
;MIMFNAISQIDAQAYIPQKHCKYQYAINFKQSCFIIQSMYLASSLTQNFERILIQISYYTTPIRPGRKDKRNIKPKSAVYYLYRVA
;
A
#
# COMPACT_ATOMS: atom_id res chain seq x y z
N MET A 1 -1.11 -0.89 13.74
CA MET A 1 0.04 -0.24 13.07
C MET A 1 1.00 -1.22 12.40
N ILE A 2 1.23 -2.42 12.96
CA ILE A 2 2.21 -3.39 12.42
C ILE A 2 1.91 -3.76 10.95
N MET A 3 0.67 -4.16 10.62
CA MET A 3 0.33 -4.58 9.26
C MET A 3 0.37 -3.45 8.24
N PHE A 4 -0.09 -2.24 8.61
CA PHE A 4 0.00 -1.06 7.74
C PHE A 4 1.46 -0.75 7.38
N ASN A 5 2.35 -0.72 8.40
CA ASN A 5 3.76 -0.43 8.20
C ASN A 5 4.44 -1.52 7.34
N ALA A 6 4.13 -2.80 7.56
CA ALA A 6 4.67 -3.89 6.76
C ALA A 6 4.26 -3.74 5.28
N ILE A 7 2.98 -3.51 5.01
CA ILE A 7 2.46 -3.28 3.65
C ILE A 7 3.13 -2.06 3.01
N SER A 8 3.24 -0.94 3.74
CA SER A 8 3.90 0.26 3.24
C SER A 8 5.38 0.03 2.89
N GLN A 9 6.09 -0.77 3.68
CA GLN A 9 7.49 -1.13 3.39
C GLN A 9 7.62 -2.04 2.16
N ILE A 10 6.67 -2.96 1.95
CA ILE A 10 6.64 -3.82 0.75
C ILE A 10 6.32 -2.98 -0.49
N ASP A 11 5.32 -2.09 -0.40
CA ASP A 11 4.95 -1.19 -1.50
C ASP A 11 6.11 -0.27 -1.91
N ALA A 12 6.93 0.17 -0.96
CA ALA A 12 8.11 0.98 -1.23
C ALA A 12 9.21 0.24 -2.00
N GLN A 13 9.23 -1.10 -1.96
CA GLN A 13 10.19 -1.94 -2.69
C GLN A 13 9.68 -2.32 -4.09
N ALA A 14 8.38 -2.21 -4.35
CA ALA A 14 7.80 -2.59 -5.62
C ALA A 14 8.19 -1.58 -6.73
N TYR A 15 8.57 -2.11 -7.88
CA TYR A 15 8.93 -1.30 -9.04
C TYR A 15 7.68 -0.63 -9.64
N ILE A 16 7.77 0.66 -9.95
CA ILE A 16 6.71 1.41 -10.62
C ILE A 16 7.28 1.99 -11.93
N PRO A 17 6.89 1.46 -13.10
CA PRO A 17 7.34 2.01 -14.37
C PRO A 17 6.78 3.43 -14.56
N GLN A 18 7.65 4.41 -14.77
CA GLN A 18 7.27 5.82 -15.00
C GLN A 18 7.69 6.36 -16.37
N LYS A 19 8.07 5.50 -17.32
CA LYS A 19 8.54 5.93 -18.64
C LYS A 19 7.38 6.43 -19.51
N HIS A 20 7.54 7.61 -20.13
CA HIS A 20 6.56 8.24 -21.03
C HIS A 20 5.13 8.38 -20.46
N CYS A 21 5.00 8.53 -19.14
CA CYS A 21 3.71 8.67 -18.47
C CYS A 21 3.28 10.14 -18.39
N LYS A 22 2.00 10.42 -18.68
CA LYS A 22 1.40 11.76 -18.53
C LYS A 22 1.38 12.27 -17.09
N TYR A 23 1.29 11.35 -16.13
CA TYR A 23 1.21 11.63 -14.69
C TYR A 23 2.18 10.73 -13.94
N GLN A 24 2.50 11.12 -12.70
CA GLN A 24 3.15 10.21 -11.76
C GLN A 24 2.18 9.10 -11.37
N TYR A 25 2.65 7.86 -11.34
CA TYR A 25 1.87 6.71 -10.90
C TYR A 25 2.29 6.30 -9.49
N ALA A 26 1.33 5.85 -8.70
CA ALA A 26 1.56 5.25 -7.39
C ALA A 26 0.76 3.96 -7.24
N ILE A 27 1.28 3.05 -6.43
CA ILE A 27 0.62 1.78 -6.13
C ILE A 27 -0.74 2.02 -5.47
N ASN A 28 -1.72 1.21 -5.88
CA ASN A 28 -3.02 1.19 -5.24
C ASN A 28 -2.93 0.44 -3.91
N PHE A 29 -2.79 1.20 -2.81
CA PHE A 29 -2.64 0.65 -1.46
C PHE A 29 -3.77 -0.30 -1.05
N LYS A 30 -5.00 -0.10 -1.54
CA LYS A 30 -6.10 -1.03 -1.26
C LYS A 30 -5.82 -2.40 -1.86
N GLN A 31 -5.32 -2.43 -3.09
CA GLN A 31 -5.01 -3.69 -3.78
C GLN A 31 -3.80 -4.38 -3.16
N SER A 32 -2.75 -3.63 -2.78
CA SER A 32 -1.60 -4.21 -2.08
C SER A 32 -2.01 -4.88 -0.76
N CYS A 33 -2.93 -4.27 0.00
CA CYS A 33 -3.48 -4.91 1.21
C CYS A 33 -4.11 -6.27 0.92
N PHE A 34 -4.95 -6.40 -0.11
CA PHE A 34 -5.60 -7.67 -0.46
C PHE A 34 -4.61 -8.73 -0.91
N ILE A 35 -3.65 -8.36 -1.75
CA ILE A 35 -2.62 -9.28 -2.27
C ILE A 35 -1.74 -9.79 -1.12
N ILE A 36 -1.26 -8.90 -0.28
CA ILE A 36 -0.38 -9.27 0.84
C ILE A 36 -1.17 -10.12 1.86
N GLN A 37 -2.41 -9.76 2.16
CA GLN A 37 -3.27 -10.53 3.08
C GLN A 37 -3.55 -11.95 2.57
N SER A 38 -3.87 -12.14 1.29
CA SER A 38 -4.13 -13.47 0.74
C SER A 38 -2.89 -14.36 0.76
N MET A 39 -1.71 -13.78 0.56
CA MET A 39 -0.44 -14.51 0.61
C MET A 39 -0.05 -14.93 2.03
N TYR A 40 -0.29 -14.09 3.04
CA TYR A 40 -0.08 -14.46 4.45
C TYR A 40 -0.89 -15.69 4.86
N LEU A 41 -2.09 -15.87 4.29
CA LEU A 41 -2.96 -17.01 4.57
C LEU A 41 -2.56 -18.29 3.83
N ALA A 42 -1.79 -18.19 2.74
CA ALA A 42 -1.52 -19.30 1.82
C ALA A 42 -0.22 -20.10 2.13
N SER A 43 0.59 -19.68 3.11
CA SER A 43 1.73 -20.42 3.69
C SER A 43 2.71 -21.11 2.70
N SER A 44 3.70 -20.35 2.21
CA SER A 44 5.01 -20.83 1.74
C SER A 44 5.91 -19.61 1.55
N LEU A 45 6.96 -19.50 2.36
CA LEU A 45 7.42 -18.23 2.94
C LEU A 45 8.56 -17.51 2.20
N THR A 46 9.04 -18.02 1.07
CA THR A 46 10.22 -17.43 0.40
C THR A 46 10.09 -17.29 -1.12
N GLN A 47 9.46 -18.24 -1.82
CA GLN A 47 9.31 -18.16 -3.29
C GLN A 47 8.24 -17.17 -3.78
N ASN A 48 7.49 -16.55 -2.87
CA ASN A 48 6.33 -15.71 -3.24
C ASN A 48 6.61 -14.20 -3.18
N PHE A 49 7.73 -13.74 -2.62
CA PHE A 49 7.92 -12.30 -2.42
C PHE A 49 8.08 -11.52 -3.73
N GLU A 50 8.90 -12.00 -4.67
CA GLU A 50 9.03 -11.36 -5.99
C GLU A 50 7.70 -11.34 -6.74
N ARG A 51 6.90 -12.41 -6.62
CA ARG A 51 5.56 -12.49 -7.22
C ARG A 51 4.64 -11.42 -6.63
N ILE A 52 4.70 -11.17 -5.33
CA ILE A 52 3.95 -10.09 -4.67
C ILE A 52 4.36 -8.73 -5.25
N LEU A 53 5.66 -8.45 -5.36
CA LEU A 53 6.14 -7.18 -5.91
C LEU A 53 5.68 -6.97 -7.36
N ILE A 54 5.80 -8.01 -8.19
CA ILE A 54 5.32 -8.00 -9.57
C ILE A 54 3.81 -7.76 -9.61
N GLN A 55 3.04 -8.48 -8.79
CA GLN A 55 1.58 -8.37 -8.79
C GLN A 55 1.12 -6.98 -8.35
N ILE A 56 1.73 -6.42 -7.30
CA ILE A 56 1.46 -5.06 -6.82
C ILE A 56 1.82 -4.03 -7.90
N SER A 57 2.91 -4.23 -8.65
CA SER A 57 3.34 -3.29 -9.70
C SER A 57 2.30 -3.09 -10.82
N TYR A 58 1.46 -4.09 -11.08
CA TYR A 58 0.36 -3.98 -12.05
C TYR A 58 -0.79 -3.09 -11.57
N TYR A 59 -0.98 -2.97 -10.25
CA TYR A 59 -2.05 -2.17 -9.66
C TYR A 59 -1.58 -0.76 -9.34
N THR A 60 -1.29 0.03 -10.37
CA THR A 60 -0.91 1.43 -10.22
C THR A 60 -2.06 2.38 -10.59
N THR A 61 -2.06 3.55 -9.96
CA THR A 61 -3.05 4.61 -10.20
C THR A 61 -2.37 5.95 -10.41
N PRO A 62 -2.86 6.79 -11.33
CA PRO A 62 -2.24 8.07 -11.62
C PRO A 62 -2.55 9.09 -10.53
N ILE A 63 -1.51 9.77 -10.05
CA ILE A 63 -1.59 10.97 -9.21
C ILE A 63 -1.84 12.16 -10.13
N ARG A 64 -3.11 12.55 -10.25
CA ARG A 64 -3.52 13.68 -11.09
C ARG A 64 -3.37 15.00 -10.32
N PRO A 65 -2.47 15.91 -10.74
CA PRO A 65 -2.42 17.25 -10.15
C PRO A 65 -3.71 18.02 -10.52
N GLY A 66 -4.09 18.99 -9.68
CA GLY A 66 -5.19 19.91 -10.02
C GLY A 66 -6.59 19.31 -10.02
N ARG A 67 -6.86 18.22 -9.28
CA ARG A 67 -8.25 17.79 -9.05
C ARG A 67 -9.09 18.92 -8.46
N LYS A 68 -10.26 19.17 -9.05
CA LYS A 68 -11.30 20.04 -8.49
C LYS A 68 -11.66 19.59 -7.07
N ASP A 69 -11.95 18.30 -6.92
CA ASP A 69 -12.23 17.68 -5.63
C ASP A 69 -10.96 17.03 -5.06
N LYS A 70 -10.18 17.82 -4.32
CA LYS A 70 -9.02 17.30 -3.59
C LYS A 70 -9.48 16.43 -2.43
N ARG A 71 -8.77 15.32 -2.15
CA ARG A 71 -9.02 14.53 -0.94
C ARG A 71 -8.63 15.39 0.27
N ASN A 72 -9.57 15.63 1.18
CA ASN A 72 -9.32 16.30 2.46
C ASN A 72 -8.66 15.32 3.44
N ILE A 73 -7.39 14.99 3.20
CA ILE A 73 -6.62 14.08 4.06
C ILE A 73 -6.16 14.89 5.27
N LYS A 74 -6.87 14.77 6.40
CA LYS A 74 -6.44 15.34 7.67
C LYS A 74 -5.59 14.31 8.42
N PRO A 75 -4.41 14.70 8.95
CA PRO A 75 -3.66 13.81 9.84
C PRO A 75 -4.54 13.49 11.05
N LYS A 76 -4.72 12.20 11.35
CA LYS A 76 -5.40 11.77 12.57
C LYS A 76 -4.35 11.64 13.68
N SER A 77 -4.69 12.10 14.88
CA SER A 77 -3.87 11.86 16.07
C SER A 77 -3.82 10.35 16.38
N ALA A 78 -2.75 9.90 17.03
CA ALA A 78 -2.66 8.54 17.52
C ALA A 78 -3.85 8.24 18.44
N VAL A 79 -4.51 7.10 18.23
CA VAL A 79 -5.56 6.60 19.12
C VAL A 79 -4.86 5.85 20.26
N TYR A 80 -4.88 6.42 21.46
CA TYR A 80 -4.38 5.77 22.66
C TYR A 80 -5.46 4.87 23.25
N TYR A 81 -5.18 3.57 23.35
CA TYR A 81 -6.02 2.68 24.15
C TYR A 81 -5.65 2.87 25.62
N LEU A 82 -6.49 3.58 26.36
CA LEU A 82 -6.40 3.61 27.82
C LEU A 82 -6.92 2.27 28.33
N TYR A 83 -6.04 1.40 28.81
CA TYR A 83 -6.47 0.27 29.62
C TYR A 83 -7.03 0.82 30.93
N ARG A 84 -8.27 0.45 31.28
CA ARG A 84 -8.77 0.69 32.63
C ARG A 84 -8.25 -0.45 33.49
N VAL A 85 -7.41 -0.11 34.47
CA VAL A 85 -7.06 -1.02 35.55
C VAL A 85 -8.32 -1.21 36.39
N ALA A 86 -8.77 -2.45 36.51
CA ALA A 86 -9.84 -2.84 37.42
C ALA A 86 -9.25 -3.14 38.81
#